data_AF-A0A350ICZ6-F1
#
_entry.id   AF-A0A350ICZ6-F1
#
_cell.length_a   1.000
_cell.length_b   1.000
_cell.length_c   1.000
_cell.angle_alpha   90.00
_cell.angle_beta   90.00
_cell.angle_gamma   90.00
#
_symmetry.space_group_name_H-M   'P 1'
#
loop_
_entity.id
_entity.type
_entity.pdbx_description
1 polymer ?
#
loop_
_entity_poly.entity_id
_entity_poly.type
_entity_poly.pdbx_seq_one_letter_code
_entity_poly.pdbx_strand_id
1 'polypeptide(L)'
;MNILHISSANSWRGGEQQIVYLIDELQTIGHINILMHPIHAPIGNHNQIKNKCIAIPYRKVISVNPWVANKIENVVSKYNIDIIHAHDSHAHTFLYL
;
A
#
# COMPACT_ATOMS: atom_id res chain seq x y z
N MET A 1 9.05 -4.07 12.43
CA MET A 1 9.44 -3.68 11.07
C MET A 1 8.44 -2.68 10.52
N ASN A 2 8.89 -1.85 9.58
CA ASN A 2 8.07 -0.89 8.85
C ASN A 2 7.77 -1.50 7.48
N ILE A 3 6.50 -1.84 7.24
CA ILE A 3 6.08 -2.63 6.09
C ILE A 3 5.24 -1.75 5.17
N LEU A 4 5.65 -1.64 3.90
CA LEU A 4 4.92 -0.93 2.87
C LEU A 4 4.10 -1.92 2.03
N HIS A 5 2.78 -1.81 2.09
CA HIS A 5 1.85 -2.52 1.23
C HIS A 5 1.47 -1.64 0.04
N ILE A 6 1.51 -2.18 -1.17
CA ILE A 6 1.13 -1.45 -2.38
C ILE A 6 0.03 -2.22 -3.10
N SER A 7 -1.15 -1.60 -3.20
CA SER A 7 -2.25 -2.05 -4.06
C SER A 7 -2.47 -1.04 -5.17
N SER A 8 -2.88 -1.53 -6.34
CA SER A 8 -3.33 -0.72 -7.48
C SER A 8 -4.82 -0.88 -7.79
N ALA A 9 -5.56 -1.62 -6.97
CA ALA A 9 -6.98 -1.83 -7.18
C ALA A 9 -7.78 -0.56 -6.90
N ASN A 10 -8.69 -0.22 -7.81
CA ASN A 10 -9.65 0.88 -7.63
C ASN A 10 -10.93 0.43 -6.90
N SER A 11 -11.09 -0.86 -6.65
CA SER A 11 -12.31 -1.49 -6.12
C SER A 11 -11.99 -2.48 -5.03
N TRP A 12 -12.91 -2.67 -4.08
CA TRP A 12 -12.81 -3.68 -3.04
C TRP A 12 -13.16 -5.08 -3.57
N ARG A 13 -12.24 -6.04 -3.42
CA ARG A 13 -12.41 -7.46 -3.77
C ARG A 13 -11.63 -8.33 -2.78
N GLY A 14 -11.51 -9.63 -3.05
CA GLY A 14 -10.78 -10.58 -2.18
C GLY A 14 -9.33 -10.16 -1.87
N GLY A 15 -8.60 -9.61 -2.83
CA GLY A 15 -7.23 -9.14 -2.61
C GLY A 15 -7.15 -8.01 -1.57
N GLU A 16 -8.00 -7.00 -1.69
CA GLU A 16 -8.07 -5.90 -0.72
C GLU A 16 -8.43 -6.40 0.68
N GLN A 17 -9.34 -7.39 0.78
CA GLN A 17 -9.68 -8.01 2.07
C GLN A 17 -8.47 -8.75 2.70
N GLN A 18 -7.65 -9.42 1.88
CA GLN A 18 -6.43 -10.09 2.36
C GLN A 18 -5.40 -9.08 2.89
N ILE A 19 -5.24 -7.93 2.21
CA ILE A 19 -4.37 -6.84 2.69
C ILE A 19 -4.82 -6.37 4.08
N VAL A 20 -6.13 -6.20 4.27
CA VAL A 20 -6.69 -5.73 5.55
C VAL A 20 -6.41 -6.72 6.68
N TYR A 21 -6.65 -8.01 6.46
CA TYR A 21 -6.36 -9.04 7.46
C TYR A 21 -4.87 -9.10 7.79
N LEU A 22 -4.02 -8.99 6.77
CA LEU A 22 -2.58 -9.00 6.98
C LEU A 22 -2.12 -7.78 7.80
N ILE A 23 -2.58 -6.58 7.48
CA ILE A 23 -2.26 -5.36 8.24
C ILE A 23 -2.71 -5.50 9.69
N ASP A 24 -3.90 -6.06 9.92
CA ASP A 24 -4.44 -6.27 11.27
C ASP A 24 -3.50 -7.15 12.10
N GLU A 25 -3.17 -8.34 11.60
CA GLU A 25 -2.31 -9.29 12.32
C GLU A 25 -0.86 -8.78 12.44
N LEU A 26 -0.31 -8.11 11.43
CA LEU A 26 1.03 -7.53 11.52
C LEU A 26 1.10 -6.44 12.58
N GLN A 27 0.02 -5.66 12.74
CA GLN A 27 -0.06 -4.65 13.79
C GLN A 27 -0.12 -5.28 15.18
N THR A 28 -0.87 -6.39 15.37
CA THR A 28 -0.96 -7.05 16.69
C THR A 28 0.39 -7.58 17.17
N ILE A 29 1.27 -7.98 16.26
CA ILE A 29 2.63 -8.42 16.57
C ILE A 29 3.68 -7.29 16.56
N GLY A 30 3.23 -6.03 16.53
CA GLY A 30 4.10 -4.85 16.74
C GLY A 30 4.81 -4.34 15.50
N HIS A 31 4.33 -4.65 14.30
CA HIS A 31 4.83 -4.04 13.06
C HIS A 31 4.07 -2.76 12.70
N ILE A 32 4.77 -1.84 12.03
CA ILE A 32 4.21 -0.59 11.56
C ILE A 32 3.84 -0.77 10.09
N ASN A 33 2.56 -0.63 9.78
CA ASN A 33 2.06 -0.81 8.43
C ASN A 33 1.86 0.55 7.73
N ILE A 34 2.27 0.63 6.48
CA ILE A 34 2.02 1.73 5.56
C ILE A 34 1.30 1.14 4.34
N LEU A 35 0.22 1.76 3.89
CA LEU A 35 -0.55 1.31 2.72
C LEU A 35 -0.55 2.39 1.65
N MET A 36 0.02 2.09 0.48
CA MET A 36 -0.14 2.88 -0.73
C MET A 36 -1.29 2.33 -1.58
N HIS A 37 -2.24 3.20 -1.92
CA HIS A 37 -3.43 2.82 -2.70
C HIS A 37 -3.84 3.93 -3.69
N PRO A 38 -4.61 3.63 -4.76
CA PRO A 38 -5.11 4.65 -5.67
C PRO A 38 -6.02 5.66 -4.95
N ILE A 39 -5.97 6.93 -5.37
CA ILE A 39 -6.94 7.94 -4.92
C ILE A 39 -8.35 7.40 -5.19
N HIS A 40 -9.25 7.55 -4.20
CA HIS A 40 -10.63 7.07 -4.20
C HIS A 40 -10.83 5.55 -4.09
N ALA A 41 -9.76 4.74 -3.98
CA ALA A 41 -9.92 3.32 -3.70
C ALA A 41 -10.62 3.11 -2.34
N PRO A 42 -11.66 2.23 -2.26
CA PRO A 42 -12.41 2.00 -1.03
C PRO A 42 -11.54 1.60 0.17
N ILE A 43 -10.41 0.92 -0.09
CA ILE A 43 -9.50 0.44 0.94
C ILE A 43 -8.96 1.55 1.84
N GLY A 44 -8.68 2.74 1.28
CA GLY A 44 -8.13 3.87 2.05
C GLY A 44 -9.10 4.44 3.09
N ASN A 45 -10.39 4.21 2.93
CA ASN A 45 -11.44 4.68 3.84
C ASN A 45 -12.03 3.55 4.70
N HIS A 46 -11.49 2.33 4.61
CA HIS A 46 -12.06 1.19 5.28
C HIS A 46 -11.83 1.25 6.80
N ASN A 47 -12.89 1.04 7.58
CA ASN A 47 -12.84 1.21 9.04
C ASN A 47 -11.85 0.25 9.73
N GLN A 48 -11.59 -0.93 9.14
CA GLN A 48 -10.59 -1.87 9.67
C GLN A 48 -9.15 -1.42 9.43
N ILE A 49 -8.90 -0.49 8.51
CA ILE A 49 -7.57 0.06 8.22
C ILE A 49 -7.38 1.41 8.91
N LYS A 50 -8.47 2.15 9.13
CA LYS A 50 -8.45 3.39 9.91
C LYS A 50 -7.81 3.13 11.28
N ASN A 51 -6.77 3.89 11.59
CA ASN A 51 -5.93 3.79 12.80
C ASN A 51 -5.03 2.54 12.90
N LYS A 52 -5.04 1.65 11.90
CA LYS A 52 -4.20 0.44 11.86
C LYS A 52 -2.95 0.58 11.00
N CYS A 53 -2.98 1.48 10.03
CA CYS A 53 -1.83 1.79 9.21
C CYS A 53 -1.81 3.27 8.79
N ILE A 54 -0.69 3.70 8.24
CA ILE A 54 -0.58 5.00 7.55
C ILE A 54 -1.02 4.80 6.10
N ALA A 55 -2.20 5.33 5.73
CA ALA A 55 -2.71 5.25 4.36
C ALA A 55 -2.21 6.43 3.51
N ILE A 56 -1.56 6.13 2.38
CA ILE A 56 -0.97 7.10 1.47
C ILE A 56 -1.62 6.94 0.08
N PRO A 57 -2.50 7.86 -0.32
CA PRO A 57 -3.12 7.80 -1.64
C PRO A 57 -2.14 8.22 -2.74
N TYR A 58 -2.23 7.61 -3.91
CA TYR A 58 -1.48 8.02 -5.11
C TYR A 58 -2.36 8.07 -6.36
N ARG A 59 -1.99 8.92 -7.31
CA ARG A 59 -2.73 9.05 -8.57
C ARG A 59 -2.30 7.95 -9.54
N LYS A 60 -3.20 7.00 -9.80
CA LYS A 60 -3.00 5.97 -10.84
C LYS A 60 -3.55 6.51 -12.16
N VAL A 61 -2.66 6.75 -13.13
CA VAL A 61 -3.05 7.25 -14.47
C VAL A 61 -2.91 6.14 -15.52
N ILE A 62 -1.79 5.42 -15.52
CA ILE A 62 -1.49 4.29 -16.40
C ILE A 62 -0.74 3.20 -15.63
N SER A 63 -0.64 2.01 -16.21
CA SER A 63 0.00 0.83 -15.62
C SER A 63 1.51 0.96 -15.42
N VAL A 64 2.17 1.83 -16.18
CA VAL A 64 3.60 2.15 -16.07
C VAL A 64 3.69 3.62 -15.66
N ASN A 65 3.96 3.89 -14.39
CA ASN A 65 3.88 5.25 -13.86
C ASN A 65 5.12 5.60 -13.02
N PRO A 66 6.17 6.19 -13.63
CA PRO A 66 7.40 6.57 -12.93
C PRO A 66 7.17 7.54 -11.76
N TRP A 67 6.08 8.31 -11.78
CA TRP A 67 5.74 9.21 -10.66
C TRP A 67 5.32 8.43 -9.41
N VAL A 68 4.71 7.25 -9.59
CA VAL A 68 4.39 6.35 -8.49
C VAL A 68 5.68 5.72 -7.94
N ALA A 69 6.62 5.32 -8.80
CA ALA A 69 7.93 4.82 -8.39
C ALA A 69 8.70 5.85 -7.54
N ASN A 70 8.85 7.08 -8.02
CA ASN A 70 9.46 8.17 -7.25
C ASN A 70 8.72 8.42 -5.92
N LYS A 71 7.38 8.31 -5.91
CA LYS A 71 6.62 8.44 -4.66
C LYS A 71 6.91 7.29 -3.69
N ILE A 72 7.07 6.06 -4.19
CA ILE A 72 7.45 4.90 -3.39
C ILE A 72 8.82 5.16 -2.75
N GLU A 73 9.82 5.61 -3.50
CA GLU A 73 11.16 5.93 -2.97
C GLU A 73 11.09 6.95 -1.83
N ASN A 74 10.32 8.02 -2.02
CA ASN A 74 10.09 9.03 -0.99
C ASN A 74 9.43 8.44 0.28
N VAL A 75 8.47 7.52 0.11
CA VAL A 75 7.83 6.82 1.24
C VAL A 75 8.80 5.88 1.93
N VAL A 76 9.61 5.14 1.17
CA VAL A 76 10.63 4.23 1.69
C VAL A 76 11.62 4.98 2.58
N SER A 77 12.15 6.10 2.09
CA SER A 77 13.07 6.95 2.84
C SER A 77 12.40 7.59 4.05
N LYS A 78 11.20 8.18 3.88
CA LYS A 78 10.50 8.89 4.96
C LYS A 78 10.12 7.99 6.14
N TYR A 79 9.72 6.75 5.87
CA TYR A 79 9.22 5.83 6.89
C TYR A 79 10.22 4.73 7.26
N ASN A 80 11.46 4.78 6.75
CA ASN A 80 12.49 3.75 6.95
C ASN A 80 11.91 2.34 6.72
N ILE A 81 11.37 2.10 5.53
CA ILE A 81 10.69 0.84 5.19
C ILE A 81 11.69 -0.31 5.14
N ASP A 82 11.39 -1.39 5.86
CA ASP A 82 12.20 -2.62 5.89
C ASP A 82 11.78 -3.60 4.78
N ILE A 83 10.47 -3.69 4.51
CA ILE A 83 9.87 -4.65 3.58
C ILE A 83 8.79 -3.97 2.74
N ILE A 84 8.78 -4.28 1.44
CA ILE A 84 7.73 -3.86 0.52
C ILE A 84 6.95 -5.09 0.04
N HIS A 85 5.63 -5.07 0.22
CA HIS A 85 4.69 -6.08 -0.28
C HIS A 85 3.88 -5.50 -1.45
N ALA A 86 4.19 -5.97 -2.67
CA ALA A 86 3.37 -5.71 -3.85
C ALA A 86 2.23 -6.74 -3.95
N HIS A 87 0.99 -6.26 -3.97
CA HIS A 87 -0.20 -7.13 -3.94
C HIS A 87 -0.83 -7.39 -5.30
N ASP A 88 -0.34 -6.74 -6.36
CA ASP A 88 -0.79 -6.98 -7.73
C ASP A 88 0.30 -6.68 -8.77
N SER A 89 0.02 -7.05 -10.02
CA SER A 89 0.98 -6.93 -11.12
C SER A 89 1.41 -5.48 -11.39
N HIS A 90 0.55 -4.48 -11.23
CA HIS A 90 0.95 -3.09 -11.42
C HIS A 90 1.84 -2.60 -10.27
N ALA A 91 1.58 -3.04 -9.03
CA ALA A 91 2.46 -2.76 -7.90
C ALA A 91 3.87 -3.31 -8.15
N HIS A 92 3.98 -4.52 -8.70
CA HIS A 92 5.28 -5.06 -9.15
C HIS A 92 5.92 -4.19 -10.23
N THR A 93 5.16 -3.75 -11.23
CA THR A 93 5.67 -2.83 -12.26
C THR A 93 6.16 -1.52 -11.66
N PHE A 94 5.45 -0.93 -10.70
CA PHE A 94 5.88 0.32 -10.06
C PHE A 94 7.18 0.18 -9.27
N LEU A 95 7.48 -1.00 -8.73
CA LEU A 95 8.72 -1.28 -8.00
C LEU A 95 9.90 -1.62 -8.91
N TYR A 96 9.63 -2.09 -10.11
CA TYR A 96 10.67 -2.36 -11.10
C TYR A 96 11.24 -1.08 -11.72
N LEU A 97 10.40 -0.04 -11.85
CA LEU A 97 10.76 1.28 -12.38
C LEU A 97 11.58 2.09 -11.37
#